data_AF-A0A659QTL7-F1
#
_entry.id   AF-A0A659QTL7-F1
#
_cell.length_a   1.000
_cell.length_b   1.000
_cell.length_c   1.000
_cell.angle_alpha   90.00
_cell.angle_beta   90.00
_cell.angle_gamma   90.00
#
_symmetry.space_group_name_H-M   'P 1'
#
loop_
_entity.id
_entity.type
_entity.pdbx_description
1 polymer ?
#
loop_
_entity_poly.entity_id
_entity_poly.type
_entity_poly.pdbx_seq_one_letter_code
_entity_poly.pdbx_strand_id
1 'polypeptide(L)'
;VFRVFDAMNDPRNMKAALQAVRSHGAHAQGTLSYTTSPAHTLQTWLDLTEQLLETGVDSIAIKDMSGILTPMAAYELVSEIKKRF
;
A
#
# COMPACT_ATOMS: atom_id res chain seq x y z
N VAL A 1 -5.98 10.43 11.09
CA VAL A 1 -5.54 9.41 10.10
C VAL A 1 -4.52 10.05 9.20
N PHE A 2 -3.35 9.42 9.01
CA PHE A 2 -2.31 9.88 8.10
C PHE A 2 -2.11 8.82 7.02
N ARG A 3 -2.38 9.21 5.76
CA ARG A 3 -2.06 8.39 4.60
C ARG A 3 -0.66 8.75 4.12
N VAL A 4 0.28 7.83 4.30
CA VAL A 4 1.67 7.98 3.87
C VAL A 4 1.86 7.17 2.58
N PHE A 5 2.41 7.80 1.56
CA PHE A 5 2.71 7.19 0.27
C PHE A 5 4.09 7.63 -0.22
N ASP A 6 4.68 6.82 -1.07
CA ASP A 6 5.88 7.14 -1.83
C ASP A 6 5.59 6.97 -3.33
N ALA A 7 6.18 7.84 -4.16
CA ALA A 7 5.91 7.85 -5.60
C ALA A 7 6.51 6.64 -6.33
N MET A 8 7.60 6.07 -5.80
CA MET A 8 8.28 4.90 -6.33
C MET A 8 7.82 3.61 -5.63
N ASN A 9 6.84 3.69 -4.73
CA ASN A 9 6.41 2.59 -3.87
C ASN A 9 7.57 2.00 -3.03
N ASP A 10 8.53 2.81 -2.60
CA ASP A 10 9.64 2.38 -1.74
C ASP A 10 9.28 2.50 -0.25
N PRO A 11 9.10 1.38 0.50
CA PRO A 11 8.72 1.44 1.91
C PRO A 11 9.76 2.09 2.81
N ARG A 12 11.03 2.15 2.38
CA ARG A 12 12.10 2.79 3.15
C ARG A 12 11.83 4.28 3.32
N ASN A 13 11.23 4.92 2.31
CA ASN A 13 10.86 6.34 2.35
C ASN A 13 9.63 6.58 3.23
N MET A 14 8.74 5.60 3.36
CA MET A 14 7.52 5.71 4.16
C MET A 14 7.75 5.43 5.66
N LYS A 15 8.76 4.60 5.98
CA LYS A 15 9.00 4.05 7.33
C LYS A 15 9.06 5.12 8.43
N ALA A 16 9.85 6.17 8.24
CA ALA A 16 10.03 7.21 9.27
C ALA A 16 8.71 7.93 9.59
N ALA A 17 7.94 8.28 8.56
CA ALA A 17 6.64 8.93 8.73
C ALA A 17 5.63 8.00 9.40
N LEU A 18 5.55 6.73 8.97
CA LEU A 18 4.65 5.74 9.57
C LEU A 18 4.97 5.51 11.06
N GLN A 19 6.25 5.36 11.40
CA GLN A 19 6.70 5.22 12.79
C GLN A 19 6.36 6.45 13.64
N ALA A 20 6.56 7.65 13.11
CA ALA A 20 6.21 8.89 13.80
C ALA A 20 4.70 9.01 14.02
N VAL A 21 3.87 8.68 13.04
CA VAL A 21 2.40 8.69 13.18
C VAL A 21 1.97 7.76 14.33
N ARG A 22 2.51 6.55 14.36
CA ARG A 22 2.22 5.56 15.41
C ARG A 22 2.71 5.99 16.78
N SER A 23 3.91 6.57 16.87
CA SER A 23 4.45 7.03 18.16
C SER A 23 3.62 8.14 18.80
N HIS A 24 2.83 8.87 18.00
CA HIS A 24 1.89 9.90 18.46
C HIS A 24 0.46 9.37 18.65
N GLY A 25 0.24 8.05 18.59
CA GLY A 25 -1.07 7.43 18.77
C GLY A 25 -2.08 7.73 17.66
N ALA A 26 -1.62 8.19 16.50
CA ALA A 26 -2.47 8.44 15.35
C ALA A 26 -2.53 7.23 14.41
N HIS A 27 -3.60 7.15 13.62
CA HIS A 27 -3.80 6.06 12.64
C HIS A 27 -2.84 6.21 11.45
N ALA A 28 -1.91 5.27 11.30
CA ALA A 28 -0.96 5.15 10.21
C ALA A 28 -1.52 4.29 9.07
N GLN A 29 -1.78 4.91 7.92
CA GLN A 29 -2.25 4.23 6.72
C GLN A 29 -1.13 4.19 5.67
N GLY A 30 -0.58 3.00 5.40
CA GLY A 30 0.37 2.77 4.31
C GLY A 30 -0.35 2.74 2.96
N THR A 31 0.36 3.05 1.87
CA THR A 31 -0.28 3.24 0.56
C THR A 31 0.45 2.47 -0.54
N LEU A 32 -0.33 1.79 -1.38
CA LEU A 32 0.08 1.27 -2.68
C LEU A 32 -0.28 2.32 -3.74
N SER A 33 0.70 3.03 -4.28
CA SER A 33 0.50 3.96 -5.41
C SER A 33 0.37 3.15 -6.69
N TYR A 34 -0.87 2.81 -7.08
CA TYR A 34 -1.16 1.86 -8.15
C TYR A 34 -0.67 2.36 -9.51
N THR A 35 -0.14 1.43 -10.31
CA THR A 35 0.26 1.65 -11.70
C THR A 35 0.24 0.34 -12.48
N THR A 36 0.43 0.40 -13.80
CA THR A 36 0.53 -0.77 -14.68
C THR A 36 1.83 -0.72 -15.47
N SER A 37 2.67 -1.75 -15.34
CA SER A 37 3.86 -1.93 -16.18
C SER A 37 4.30 -3.41 -16.14
N PRO A 38 5.25 -3.85 -16.99
CA PRO A 38 5.78 -5.21 -16.93
C PRO A 38 6.37 -5.61 -15.57
N ALA A 39 6.77 -4.63 -14.75
CA ALA A 39 7.31 -4.86 -13.41
C ALA A 39 6.23 -4.93 -12.31
N HIS A 40 4.99 -4.54 -12.58
CA HIS A 40 3.90 -4.49 -11.59
C HIS A 40 2.93 -5.65 -11.82
N THR A 41 3.12 -6.72 -11.07
CA THR A 41 2.27 -7.91 -11.04
C THR A 41 1.47 -7.98 -9.74
N LEU A 42 0.46 -8.86 -9.68
CA LEU A 42 -0.25 -9.15 -8.44
C LEU A 42 0.72 -9.48 -7.30
N GLN A 43 1.72 -10.35 -7.55
CA GLN A 43 2.69 -10.74 -6.53
C GLN A 43 3.47 -9.52 -6.00
N THR A 44 3.92 -8.61 -6.88
CA THR A 44 4.65 -7.42 -6.42
C THR A 44 3.80 -6.49 -5.55
N TRP A 45 2.48 -6.41 -5.79
CA TRP A 45 1.57 -5.66 -4.92
C TRP A 45 1.35 -6.34 -3.57
N LEU A 46 1.28 -7.67 -3.55
CA LEU A 46 1.18 -8.46 -2.31
C LEU A 46 2.46 -8.34 -1.47
N ASP A 47 3.64 -8.38 -2.10
CA ASP A 47 4.93 -8.23 -1.41
C ASP A 47 5.07 -6.82 -0.80
N LEU A 48 4.64 -5.79 -1.53
CA LEU A 48 4.61 -4.42 -1.01
C LEU A 48 3.61 -4.27 0.15
N THR A 49 2.47 -4.95 0.07
CA THR A 49 1.47 -4.99 1.14
C THR A 49 2.06 -5.61 2.41
N GLU A 50 2.73 -6.76 2.29
CA GLU A 50 3.41 -7.44 3.39
C GLU A 50 4.49 -6.55 4.04
N GLN A 51 5.35 -5.92 3.23
CA GLN A 51 6.37 -4.98 3.73
C GLN A 51 5.77 -3.80 4.49
N LEU A 52 4.63 -3.26 4.04
CA LEU A 52 3.94 -2.19 4.77
C LEU A 52 3.34 -2.70 6.09
N LEU A 53 2.75 -3.90 6.11
CA LEU A 53 2.23 -4.51 7.33
C LEU A 53 3.34 -4.78 8.35
N GLU A 54 4.54 -5.18 7.92
CA GLU A 54 5.71 -5.35 8.80
C GLU A 54 6.16 -4.05 9.49
N THR A 55 5.87 -2.87 8.90
CA THR A 55 6.08 -1.58 9.59
C THR A 55 5.03 -1.28 10.67
N GLY A 56 3.97 -2.10 10.72
CA GLY A 56 2.87 -2.05 11.67
C GLY A 56 1.84 -0.96 11.36
N VAL A 57 1.54 -0.72 10.09
CA VAL A 57 0.44 0.17 9.69
C VAL A 57 -0.91 -0.34 10.19
N ASP A 58 -1.82 0.58 10.49
CA ASP A 58 -3.18 0.27 10.94
C ASP A 58 -4.12 -0.07 9.77
N SER A 59 -3.83 0.45 8.58
CA SER A 59 -4.53 0.04 7.34
C SER A 59 -3.71 0.29 6.08
N ILE A 60 -4.16 -0.29 4.97
CA ILE A 60 -3.59 -0.12 3.62
C ILE A 60 -4.57 0.67 2.75
N ALA A 61 -4.04 1.59 1.95
CA ALA A 61 -4.76 2.30 0.90
C ALA A 61 -4.25 1.88 -0.48
N ILE A 62 -5.16 1.55 -1.40
CA ILE A 62 -4.85 1.47 -2.83
C ILE A 62 -5.15 2.83 -3.43
N LYS A 63 -4.12 3.49 -3.99
CA LYS A 63 -4.22 4.85 -4.53
C LYS A 63 -4.00 4.82 -6.04
N ASP A 64 -5.08 4.94 -6.79
CA ASP A 64 -5.05 5.15 -8.25
C ASP A 64 -5.13 6.65 -8.56
N MET A 65 -3.99 7.25 -8.92
CA MET A 65 -3.93 8.69 -9.26
C MET A 65 -4.40 9.00 -10.67
N SER A 66 -4.27 8.03 -11.58
CA SER A 66 -4.48 8.20 -13.01
C SER A 66 -5.83 7.66 -13.49
N GLY A 67 -6.58 6.97 -12.64
CA GLY A 67 -7.85 6.35 -13.01
C GLY A 67 -7.69 5.13 -13.92
N ILE A 68 -6.59 4.39 -13.79
CA ILE A 68 -6.23 3.25 -14.66
C ILE A 68 -6.51 1.89 -14.02
N LEU A 69 -6.93 1.84 -12.74
CA LEU A 69 -7.27 0.60 -12.06
C LEU A 69 -8.60 0.06 -12.59
N THR A 70 -8.54 -0.99 -13.41
CA THR A 70 -9.74 -1.62 -13.97
C THR A 70 -10.55 -2.36 -12.89
N PRO A 71 -11.87 -2.54 -13.06
CA PRO A 71 -12.70 -3.25 -12.08
C PRO A 71 -12.22 -4.69 -11.78
N MET A 72 -11.77 -5.43 -12.81
CA MET A 72 -11.28 -6.79 -12.63
C MET A 72 -9.95 -6.83 -11.87
N ALA A 73 -9.02 -5.94 -12.20
CA ALA A 73 -7.75 -5.82 -11.48
C ALA A 73 -7.97 -5.38 -10.02
N ALA A 74 -8.92 -4.47 -9.77
CA ALA A 74 -9.31 -4.07 -8.42
C ALA A 74 -9.88 -5.24 -7.62
N TYR A 75 -10.81 -6.00 -8.22
CA TYR A 75 -11.41 -7.18 -7.59
C TYR A 75 -10.34 -8.21 -7.25
N GLU A 76 -9.45 -8.54 -8.18
CA GLU A 76 -8.39 -9.52 -7.98
C GLU A 76 -7.44 -9.08 -6.86
N LEU A 77 -6.92 -7.84 -6.93
CA LEU A 77 -6.00 -7.31 -5.94
C LEU A 77 -6.61 -7.26 -4.54
N VAL A 78 -7.83 -6.72 -4.40
CA VAL A 78 -8.50 -6.61 -3.10
C VAL A 78 -8.84 -7.98 -2.55
N SER A 79 -9.34 -8.91 -3.37
CA SER A 79 -9.66 -10.28 -2.96
C SER A 79 -8.44 -11.00 -2.40
N GLU A 80 -7.30 -10.92 -3.08
CA GLU A 80 -6.08 -11.60 -2.64
C GLU A 80 -5.44 -10.95 -1.41
N ILE A 81 -5.45 -9.61 -1.30
CA ILE A 81 -5.02 -8.93 -0.06
C ILE A 81 -5.86 -9.41 1.13
N LYS A 82 -7.19 -9.39 1.00
CA LYS A 82 -8.12 -9.78 2.08
C LYS A 82 -8.05 -11.26 2.45
N LYS A 83 -7.58 -12.11 1.53
CA LYS A 83 -7.40 -13.55 1.75
C LYS A 83 -6.08 -13.85 2.47
N ARG A 84 -5.02 -13.09 2.19
CA ARG A 84 -3.67 -13.32 2.73
C ARG A 84 -3.39 -12.59 4.05
N PHE A 85 -4.00 -11.42 4.27
CA PHE A 85 -3.74 -10.53 5.41
C PHE A 85 -5.04 -10.06 6.10
#